data_AF-A0A3P7IJ44-F1
#
_entry.id   AF-A0A3P7IJ44-F1
#
_cell.length_a   1.000
_cell.length_b   1.000
_cell.length_c   1.000
_cell.angle_alpha   90.00
_cell.angle_beta   90.00
_cell.angle_gamma   90.00
#
_symmetry.space_group_name_H-M   'P 1'
#
loop_
_entity.id
_entity.type
_entity.pdbx_description
1 polymer ?
#
loop_
_entity_poly.entity_id
_entity_poly.type
_entity_poly.pdbx_seq_one_letter_code
_entity_poly.pdbx_strand_id
1 'polypeptide(L)'
;MIKDGGKDVSPWIGSDGAVLQKVKDQYANAIIIDDVNSFDNSIVGPFIELIKEAGLTEADVDIANIYGYLYLFDALKLYALTAKKVMNETGDARNLVNGRTMWNAMRRMKFTGMLGASGVASGMVTMDDLAERAPLYRGFFVSPGAEQVCTWNTNYLRKSHSFSLRAL
;
A
#
# COMPACT_ATOMS: atom_id res chain seq x y z
N MET A 1 10.53 -4.96 -16.80
CA MET A 1 11.46 -4.26 -15.90
C MET A 1 10.71 -4.02 -14.60
N ILE A 2 11.02 -4.80 -13.58
CA ILE A 2 10.50 -4.60 -12.23
C ILE A 2 11.31 -3.42 -11.67
N LYS A 3 10.67 -2.28 -11.44
CA LYS A 3 11.33 -1.15 -10.77
C LYS A 3 11.67 -1.60 -9.35
N ASP A 4 12.91 -1.33 -8.93
CA ASP A 4 13.40 -1.57 -7.58
C ASP A 4 12.41 -1.03 -6.56
N GLY A 5 12.05 -1.86 -5.57
CA GLY A 5 11.14 -1.52 -4.47
C GLY A 5 11.73 -0.53 -3.46
N GLY A 6 12.76 0.22 -3.86
CA GLY A 6 13.40 1.24 -3.06
C GLY A 6 12.53 2.50 -2.97
N LYS A 7 12.40 3.01 -1.74
CA LYS A 7 11.79 4.30 -1.37
C LYS A 7 12.03 5.39 -2.43
N ASP A 8 10.95 5.97 -2.95
CA ASP A 8 11.04 7.22 -3.70
C ASP A 8 11.02 8.39 -2.70
N VAL A 9 12.19 9.01 -2.48
CA VAL A 9 12.22 10.35 -1.86
C VAL A 9 11.50 11.33 -2.78
N SER A 10 10.91 12.40 -2.22
CA SER A 10 10.29 13.43 -3.06
C SER A 10 11.26 13.85 -4.18
N PRO A 11 10.79 14.09 -5.42
CA PRO A 11 11.67 14.31 -6.58
C PRO A 11 12.68 15.46 -6.45
N TRP A 12 12.45 16.38 -5.49
CA TRP A 12 13.33 17.50 -5.17
C TRP A 12 14.30 17.23 -4.02
N ILE A 13 14.42 16.00 -3.52
CA ILE A 13 15.41 15.63 -2.51
C ILE A 13 16.58 14.95 -3.24
N GLY A 14 17.76 15.58 -3.16
CA GLY A 14 18.99 15.05 -3.72
C GLY A 14 19.46 13.79 -2.98
N SER A 15 20.40 13.07 -3.58
CA SER A 15 21.02 11.86 -2.97
C SER A 15 21.76 12.15 -1.67
N ASP A 16 22.13 13.41 -1.42
CA ASP A 16 22.75 13.92 -0.20
C ASP A 16 21.72 14.42 0.83
N GLY A 17 20.43 14.32 0.54
CA GLY A 17 19.34 14.83 1.38
C GLY A 17 19.07 16.33 1.23
N ALA A 18 19.83 17.04 0.38
CA ALA A 18 19.61 18.46 0.14
C ALA A 18 18.36 18.70 -0.72
N VAL A 19 17.67 19.81 -0.47
CA VAL A 19 16.53 20.22 -1.30
C VAL A 19 17.02 20.88 -2.59
N LEU A 20 16.67 20.28 -3.71
CA LEU A 20 16.86 20.82 -5.06
C LEU A 20 15.81 21.90 -5.33
N GLN A 21 16.06 23.11 -4.83
CA GLN A 21 15.06 24.21 -4.83
C GLN A 21 14.46 24.49 -6.22
N LYS A 22 15.27 24.48 -7.28
CA LYS A 22 14.77 24.69 -8.66
C LYS A 22 13.76 23.63 -9.11
N VAL A 23 13.97 22.37 -8.71
CA VAL A 23 13.03 21.28 -9.01
C VAL A 23 11.77 21.49 -8.18
N LYS A 24 11.91 21.80 -6.88
CA LYS A 24 10.76 22.08 -6.00
C LYS A 24 9.88 23.21 -6.53
N ASP A 25 10.48 24.30 -6.97
CA ASP A 25 9.77 25.45 -7.53
C ASP A 25 8.99 25.07 -8.80
N GLN A 26 9.53 24.16 -9.62
CA GLN A 26 8.85 23.68 -10.82
C GLN A 26 7.63 22.80 -10.49
N TYR A 27 7.66 22.07 -9.38
CA TYR A 27 6.54 21.28 -8.88
C TYR A 27 5.61 22.06 -7.95
N ALA A 28 5.88 23.33 -7.66
CA ALA A 28 5.06 24.13 -6.76
C ALA A 28 3.60 24.20 -7.26
N ASN A 29 2.66 23.94 -6.35
CA ASN A 29 1.22 23.84 -6.62
C ASN A 29 0.79 22.65 -7.52
N ALA A 30 1.68 21.67 -7.75
CA ALA A 30 1.32 20.44 -8.45
C ALA A 30 0.61 19.43 -7.52
N ILE A 31 -0.16 18.53 -8.16
CA ILE A 31 -0.68 17.32 -7.54
C ILE A 31 0.08 16.14 -8.14
N ILE A 32 0.71 15.35 -7.29
CA ILE A 32 1.35 14.08 -7.64
C ILE A 32 0.35 12.97 -7.34
N ILE A 33 0.12 12.06 -8.28
CA ILE A 33 -0.70 10.85 -8.05
C ILE A 33 0.25 9.66 -8.05
N ASP A 34 0.35 8.99 -6.91
CA ASP A 34 1.24 7.85 -6.71
C ASP A 34 0.61 6.82 -5.75
N ASP A 35 1.25 5.67 -5.56
CA ASP A 35 0.83 4.69 -4.56
C ASP A 35 0.77 5.33 -3.16
N VAL A 36 -0.20 4.90 -2.34
CA VAL A 36 -0.40 5.39 -0.98
C VAL A 36 0.88 5.27 -0.13
N ASN A 37 1.71 4.27 -0.41
CA ASN A 37 2.94 3.98 0.33
C ASN A 37 4.19 4.65 -0.28
N SER A 38 4.06 5.37 -1.39
CA SER A 38 5.22 5.97 -2.09
C SER A 38 5.98 7.00 -1.24
N PHE A 39 5.32 7.64 -0.27
CA PHE A 39 5.91 8.67 0.61
C PHE A 39 5.74 8.41 2.11
N ASP A 40 5.15 7.28 2.51
CA ASP A 40 4.87 6.95 3.91
C ASP A 40 5.35 5.53 4.27
N ASN A 41 6.18 5.43 5.31
CA ASN A 41 6.77 4.18 5.81
C ASN A 41 5.81 3.37 6.69
N SER A 42 4.52 3.68 6.70
CA SER A 42 3.53 3.04 7.58
C SER A 42 3.43 1.51 7.42
N ILE A 43 3.84 0.96 6.28
CA ILE A 43 3.89 -0.50 6.04
C ILE A 43 5.16 -1.19 6.52
N VAL A 44 6.26 -0.45 6.73
CA VAL A 44 7.56 -1.00 7.13
C VAL A 44 7.54 -1.43 8.59
N GLY A 45 6.96 -0.59 9.45
CA GLY A 45 6.88 -0.84 10.90
C GLY A 45 6.28 -2.22 11.25
N PRO A 46 5.06 -2.53 10.77
CA PRO A 46 4.43 -3.84 11.01
C PRO A 46 5.27 -5.03 10.54
N PHE A 47 5.97 -4.89 9.41
CA PHE A 47 6.85 -5.95 8.89
C PHE A 47 8.07 -6.17 9.80
N ILE A 48 8.74 -5.09 10.19
CA ILE A 48 9.89 -5.14 11.10
C ILE A 48 9.51 -5.73 12.46
N GLU A 49 8.32 -5.40 12.98
CA GLU A 49 7.80 -6.00 14.21
C GLU A 49 7.64 -7.52 14.08
N LEU A 50 7.03 -8.00 13.00
CA LEU A 50 6.78 -9.44 12.79
C LEU A 50 8.07 -10.26 12.60
N ILE A 51 9.06 -9.74 11.87
CA ILE A 51 10.33 -10.47 11.72
C ILE A 51 11.07 -10.54 13.06
N LYS A 52 11.00 -9.48 13.89
CA LYS A 52 11.57 -9.48 15.24
C LYS A 52 10.87 -10.49 16.16
N GLU A 53 9.55 -10.62 16.08
CA GLU A 53 8.80 -11.67 16.77
C GLU A 53 9.20 -13.08 16.33
N ALA A 54 9.55 -13.25 15.05
CA ALA A 54 10.07 -14.50 14.51
C ALA A 54 11.55 -14.76 14.88
N GLY A 55 12.18 -13.87 15.66
CA GLY A 55 13.58 -13.99 16.07
C GLY A 55 14.60 -13.56 15.02
N LEU A 56 14.15 -12.85 13.97
CA LEU A 56 14.99 -12.29 12.92
C LEU A 56 15.29 -10.81 13.18
N THR A 57 16.28 -10.30 12.48
CA THR A 57 16.71 -8.90 12.52
C THR A 57 16.60 -8.25 11.13
N GLU A 58 16.75 -6.93 11.08
CA GLU A 58 16.74 -6.18 9.82
C GLU A 58 17.91 -6.57 8.90
N ALA A 59 18.98 -7.16 9.44
CA ALA A 59 20.11 -7.67 8.67
C ALA A 59 19.80 -9.01 7.96
N ASP A 60 18.75 -9.72 8.40
CA ASP A 60 18.36 -11.04 7.86
C ASP A 60 17.41 -10.92 6.65
N VAL A 61 17.01 -9.69 6.31
CA VAL A 61 16.04 -9.40 5.25
C VAL A 61 16.55 -8.32 4.31
N ASP A 62 16.21 -8.43 3.03
CA ASP A 62 16.47 -7.37 2.08
C ASP A 62 15.37 -6.29 2.18
N ILE A 63 15.64 -5.25 2.97
CA ILE A 63 14.71 -4.13 3.16
C ILE A 63 14.39 -3.42 1.83
N ALA A 64 15.29 -3.47 0.84
CA ALA A 64 15.00 -2.91 -0.49
C ALA A 64 13.89 -3.68 -1.22
N ASN A 65 13.60 -4.91 -0.80
CA ASN A 65 12.56 -5.78 -1.35
C ASN A 65 11.34 -5.94 -0.42
N ILE A 66 11.10 -4.99 0.48
CA ILE A 66 10.00 -5.07 1.46
C ILE A 66 8.62 -5.30 0.83
N TYR A 67 8.37 -4.69 -0.33
CA TYR A 67 7.13 -4.88 -1.08
C TYR A 67 6.95 -6.32 -1.58
N GLY A 68 8.04 -6.99 -1.98
CA GLY A 68 8.02 -8.39 -2.36
C GLY A 68 7.58 -9.29 -1.20
N TYR A 69 8.14 -9.06 0.00
CA TYR A 69 7.74 -9.81 1.19
C TYR A 69 6.29 -9.53 1.60
N LEU A 70 5.86 -8.28 1.54
CA LEU A 70 4.50 -7.88 1.87
C LEU A 70 3.48 -8.53 0.91
N TYR A 71 3.75 -8.50 -0.40
CA TYR A 71 2.87 -9.13 -1.38
C TYR A 71 2.82 -10.64 -1.23
N LEU A 72 3.93 -11.28 -0.89
CA LEU A 72 3.94 -12.72 -0.59
C LEU A 72 3.09 -13.04 0.65
N PHE A 73 3.23 -12.25 1.73
CA PHE A 73 2.43 -12.41 2.93
C PHE A 73 0.93 -12.26 2.64
N ASP A 74 0.55 -11.19 1.94
CA ASP A 74 -0.86 -10.91 1.61
C ASP A 74 -1.43 -11.97 0.66
N ALA A 75 -0.65 -12.51 -0.26
CA ALA A 75 -1.07 -13.61 -1.13
C ALA A 75 -1.36 -14.90 -0.35
N LEU A 76 -0.49 -15.25 0.62
CA LEU A 76 -0.71 -16.41 1.49
C LEU A 76 -1.96 -16.22 2.37
N LYS A 77 -2.14 -15.01 2.93
CA LYS A 77 -3.32 -14.66 3.72
C LYS A 77 -4.61 -14.73 2.89
N LEU A 78 -4.60 -14.21 1.66
CA LEU A 78 -5.71 -14.32 0.72
C LEU A 78 -6.07 -15.80 0.48
N TYR A 79 -5.07 -16.65 0.24
CA TYR A 79 -5.28 -18.08 0.01
C TYR A 79 -5.94 -18.76 1.20
N ALA A 80 -5.44 -18.51 2.42
CA ALA A 80 -5.98 -19.09 3.65
C ALA A 80 -7.43 -18.63 3.91
N LEU A 81 -7.72 -17.34 3.74
CA LEU A 81 -9.07 -16.80 3.89
C LEU A 81 -10.04 -17.36 2.85
N THR A 82 -9.57 -17.52 1.61
CA THR A 82 -10.35 -18.13 0.53
C THR A 82 -10.66 -19.59 0.84
N ALA A 83 -9.67 -20.36 1.30
CA ALA A 83 -9.85 -21.76 1.66
C ALA A 83 -10.89 -21.91 2.77
N LYS A 84 -10.80 -21.07 3.81
CA LYS A 84 -11.81 -21.01 4.88
C LYS A 84 -13.21 -20.70 4.33
N LYS A 85 -13.33 -19.69 3.46
CA LYS A 85 -14.61 -19.31 2.83
C LYS A 85 -15.20 -20.46 2.02
N VAL A 86 -14.42 -21.07 1.14
CA VAL A 86 -14.85 -22.19 0.28
C VAL A 86 -15.28 -23.39 1.13
N MET A 87 -14.51 -23.74 2.16
CA MET A 87 -14.89 -24.83 3.08
C MET A 87 -16.20 -24.55 3.82
N ASN A 88 -16.41 -23.31 4.27
CA ASN A 88 -17.63 -22.92 4.96
C ASN A 88 -18.85 -22.94 4.02
N GLU A 89 -18.67 -22.61 2.74
CA GLU A 89 -19.74 -22.57 1.74
C GLU A 89 -20.09 -23.96 1.20
N THR A 90 -19.10 -24.84 1.01
CA THR A 90 -19.32 -26.12 0.32
C THR A 90 -19.20 -27.36 1.21
N GLY A 91 -18.52 -27.27 2.34
CA GLY A 91 -18.23 -28.42 3.22
C GLY A 91 -17.37 -29.52 2.58
N ASP A 92 -16.69 -29.24 1.46
CA ASP A 92 -15.99 -30.24 0.64
C ASP A 92 -14.55 -29.82 0.38
N ALA A 93 -13.62 -30.55 1.00
CA ALA A 93 -12.19 -30.30 0.89
C ALA A 93 -11.63 -30.42 -0.53
N ARG A 94 -12.32 -31.14 -1.43
CA ARG A 94 -11.92 -31.25 -2.84
C ARG A 94 -11.94 -29.90 -3.56
N ASN A 95 -12.75 -28.94 -3.08
CA ASN A 95 -12.78 -27.60 -3.66
C ASN A 95 -11.54 -26.77 -3.34
N LEU A 96 -10.75 -27.13 -2.32
CA LEU A 96 -9.51 -26.44 -1.96
C LEU A 96 -8.39 -26.62 -3.00
N VAL A 97 -8.42 -27.74 -3.75
CA VAL A 97 -7.48 -28.02 -4.83
C VAL A 97 -8.07 -27.70 -6.21
N ASN A 98 -9.32 -27.27 -6.26
CA ASN A 98 -9.94 -26.79 -7.49
C ASN A 98 -9.55 -25.33 -7.73
N GLY A 99 -8.51 -25.13 -8.55
CA GLY A 99 -7.98 -23.80 -8.84
C GLY A 99 -9.02 -22.82 -9.37
N ARG A 100 -9.99 -23.28 -10.17
CA ARG A 100 -11.07 -22.42 -10.68
C ARG A 100 -12.00 -21.95 -9.55
N THR A 101 -12.38 -22.85 -8.65
CA THR A 101 -13.22 -22.51 -7.50
C THR A 101 -12.50 -21.54 -6.56
N MET A 102 -11.24 -21.84 -6.21
CA MET A 102 -10.42 -20.99 -5.36
C MET A 102 -10.21 -19.60 -5.98
N TRP A 103 -9.77 -19.53 -7.23
CA TRP A 103 -9.58 -18.27 -7.96
C TRP A 103 -10.86 -17.44 -7.99
N ASN A 104 -11.99 -18.07 -8.33
CA ASN A 104 -13.27 -17.38 -8.38
C ASN A 104 -13.70 -16.82 -7.01
N ALA A 105 -13.36 -17.53 -5.93
CA ALA A 105 -13.66 -17.13 -4.57
C ALA A 105 -12.77 -15.99 -4.05
N MET A 106 -11.52 -15.88 -4.56
CA MET A 106 -10.57 -14.80 -4.26
C MET A 106 -11.00 -13.43 -4.83
N ARG A 107 -11.71 -13.44 -5.95
CA ARG A 107 -12.19 -12.21 -6.61
C ARG A 107 -13.02 -11.37 -5.65
N ARG A 108 -12.81 -10.05 -5.69
CA ARG A 108 -13.55 -9.06 -4.89
C ARG A 108 -13.42 -9.24 -3.38
N MET A 109 -12.50 -10.09 -2.91
CA MET A 109 -12.23 -10.23 -1.48
C MET A 109 -11.57 -8.97 -0.94
N LYS A 110 -11.88 -8.68 0.32
CA LYS A 110 -11.27 -7.59 1.09
C LYS A 110 -10.80 -8.13 2.42
N PHE A 111 -9.59 -7.78 2.81
CA PHE A 111 -9.02 -8.18 4.08
C PHE A 111 -7.99 -7.15 4.55
N THR A 112 -7.81 -7.05 5.86
CA THR A 112 -6.70 -6.28 6.44
C THR A 112 -5.40 -7.01 6.12
N GLY A 113 -4.38 -6.30 5.63
CA GLY A 113 -3.06 -6.84 5.34
C GLY A 113 -2.31 -7.28 6.59
N MET A 114 -0.98 -7.13 6.56
CA MET A 114 -0.09 -7.40 7.67
C MET A 114 -0.47 -6.58 8.91
N LEU A 115 -0.42 -7.19 10.09
CA LEU A 115 -0.70 -6.54 11.37
C LEU A 115 0.51 -6.75 12.26
N GLY A 116 1.14 -5.66 12.69
CA GLY A 116 2.27 -5.70 13.61
C GLY A 116 1.82 -5.96 15.04
N ALA A 117 2.78 -6.29 15.91
CA ALA A 117 2.61 -6.46 17.34
C ALA A 117 1.98 -5.24 18.02
N SER A 118 2.28 -4.04 17.50
CA SER A 118 1.72 -2.77 17.95
C SER A 118 0.24 -2.57 17.60
N GLY A 119 -0.35 -3.47 16.81
CA GLY A 119 -1.70 -3.35 16.28
C GLY A 119 -1.79 -2.42 15.06
N VAL A 120 -0.68 -1.91 14.55
CA VAL A 120 -0.62 -1.13 13.31
C VAL A 120 -0.71 -2.09 12.12
N ALA A 121 -1.63 -1.81 11.19
CA ALA A 121 -1.82 -2.62 9.99
C ALA A 121 -1.18 -1.96 8.76
N SER A 122 -0.70 -2.78 7.81
CA SER A 122 -0.21 -2.31 6.50
C SER A 122 -1.31 -1.84 5.55
N GLY A 123 -2.55 -1.78 6.03
CA GLY A 123 -3.71 -1.27 5.29
C GLY A 123 -4.69 -2.35 4.85
N MET A 124 -5.68 -1.94 4.05
CA MET A 124 -6.71 -2.82 3.50
C MET A 124 -6.31 -3.32 2.12
N VAL A 125 -6.28 -4.63 1.94
CA VAL A 125 -6.11 -5.27 0.64
C VAL A 125 -7.48 -5.49 0.02
N THR A 126 -7.64 -5.05 -1.22
CA THR A 126 -8.84 -5.28 -2.03
C THR A 126 -8.43 -6.00 -3.31
N MET A 127 -9.08 -7.12 -3.59
CA MET A 127 -8.94 -7.82 -4.87
C MET A 127 -9.99 -7.30 -5.84
N ASP A 128 -9.67 -7.24 -7.13
CA ASP A 128 -10.61 -6.89 -8.18
C ASP A 128 -11.41 -8.12 -8.68
N ASP A 129 -12.07 -8.00 -9.82
CA ASP A 129 -12.83 -9.07 -10.46
C ASP A 129 -11.98 -10.07 -11.26
N LEU A 130 -10.67 -9.85 -11.35
CA LEU A 130 -9.68 -10.80 -11.87
C LEU A 130 -8.89 -11.48 -10.74
N ALA A 131 -9.15 -11.14 -9.47
CA ALA A 131 -8.34 -11.57 -8.33
C ALA A 131 -6.92 -11.00 -8.37
N GLU A 132 -6.76 -9.83 -8.98
CA GLU A 132 -5.57 -8.99 -8.88
C GLU A 132 -5.74 -7.98 -7.75
N ARG A 133 -4.65 -7.58 -7.10
CA ARG A 133 -4.71 -6.57 -6.04
C ARG A 133 -5.02 -5.23 -6.67
N ALA A 134 -6.13 -4.62 -6.28
CA ALA A 134 -6.48 -3.27 -6.71
C ALA A 134 -5.43 -2.28 -6.20
N PRO A 135 -4.84 -1.45 -7.09
CA PRO A 135 -3.85 -0.47 -6.68
C PRO A 135 -4.50 0.62 -5.81
N LEU A 136 -3.76 1.09 -4.82
CA LEU A 136 -4.20 2.16 -3.92
C LEU A 136 -3.41 3.42 -4.25
N TYR A 137 -4.02 4.32 -5.03
CA TYR A 137 -3.42 5.61 -5.37
C TYR A 137 -3.89 6.71 -4.42
N ARG A 138 -3.02 7.69 -4.18
CA ARG A 138 -3.33 8.91 -3.44
C ARG A 138 -2.78 10.14 -4.16
N GLY A 139 -3.50 11.24 -4.03
CA GLY A 139 -3.04 12.56 -4.44
C GLY A 139 -2.20 13.20 -3.34
N PHE A 140 -1.01 13.66 -3.69
CA PHE A 140 -0.08 14.37 -2.83
C PHE A 140 0.10 15.79 -3.37
N PHE A 141 -0.16 16.79 -2.53
CA PHE A 141 -0.03 18.19 -2.93
C PHE A 141 1.34 18.76 -2.55
N VAL A 142 1.99 19.38 -3.53
CA VAL A 142 3.29 20.04 -3.36
C VAL A 142 3.06 21.48 -2.94
N SER A 143 3.05 21.72 -1.63
CA SER A 143 2.93 23.08 -1.09
C SER A 143 4.22 23.88 -1.36
N PRO A 144 4.12 25.11 -1.88
CA PRO A 144 5.28 25.98 -2.11
C PRO A 144 6.12 26.22 -0.85
N GLY A 145 5.48 26.24 0.33
CA GLY A 145 6.11 26.54 1.62
C GLY A 145 6.46 25.32 2.48
N ALA A 146 6.04 24.11 2.11
CA ALA A 146 6.33 22.89 2.89
C ALA A 146 7.49 22.11 2.26
N GLU A 147 8.32 21.47 3.08
CA GLU A 147 9.42 20.61 2.59
C GLU A 147 8.93 19.22 2.13
N GLN A 148 7.80 18.78 2.68
CA GLN A 148 7.19 17.48 2.43
C GLN A 148 5.85 17.60 1.71
N VAL A 149 5.47 16.55 0.98
CA VAL A 149 4.20 16.49 0.25
C VAL A 149 3.06 16.23 1.23
N CYS A 150 1.97 17.00 1.15
CA CYS A 150 0.82 16.82 2.03
C CYS A 150 -0.15 15.79 1.43
N THR A 151 -0.62 14.85 2.25
CA THR A 151 -1.64 13.87 1.85
C THR A 151 -3.05 14.48 1.98
N TRP A 152 -3.86 14.33 0.93
CA TRP A 152 -5.28 14.66 0.99
C TRP A 152 -6.12 13.42 1.30
N ASN A 153 -6.97 13.49 2.34
CA ASN A 153 -7.90 12.42 2.67
C ASN A 153 -9.23 12.64 1.94
N THR A 154 -9.57 11.75 1.01
CA THR A 154 -10.74 11.84 0.12
C THR A 154 -12.08 11.66 0.84
N ASN A 155 -12.09 11.29 2.13
CA ASN A 155 -13.32 11.14 2.93
C ASN A 155 -14.08 12.46 3.18
N TYR A 156 -13.49 13.62 2.90
CA TYR A 156 -14.17 14.91 2.99
C TYR A 156 -14.97 15.29 1.72
N LEU A 157 -14.89 14.51 0.64
CA LEU A 157 -15.53 14.84 -0.64
C LEU A 157 -17.02 14.48 -0.75
N ARG A 158 -17.62 13.81 0.25
CA ARG A 158 -19.06 13.46 0.22
C ARG A 158 -20.01 14.53 0.79
N LYS A 159 -19.52 15.66 1.30
CA LYS A 159 -20.38 16.63 2.02
C LYS A 159 -20.39 18.09 1.54
N SER A 160 -19.79 18.43 0.41
CA SER A 160 -19.99 19.76 -0.18
C SER A 160 -20.31 19.65 -1.68
N HIS A 161 -21.61 19.67 -1.99
CA HIS A 161 -22.04 20.17 -3.28
C HIS A 161 -21.71 21.67 -3.31
N SER A 162 -21.01 22.08 -4.36
CA SER A 162 -20.40 23.40 -4.60
C SER A 162 -19.03 23.61 -3.93
N PHE A 163 -18.00 23.73 -4.76
CA PHE A 163 -16.89 24.63 -4.48
C PHE A 163 -16.50 25.36 -5.76
N SER A 164 -16.63 26.69 -5.69
CA SER A 164 -16.15 27.65 -6.67
C SER A 164 -14.64 27.79 -6.52
N LEU A 165 -13.89 27.68 -7.61
CA LEU A 165 -12.51 28.16 -7.67
C LEU A 165 -12.53 29.70 -7.57
N ARG A 166 -12.27 30.24 -6.39
CA ARG A 166 -11.79 31.62 -6.23
C ARG A 166 -10.68 31.69 -5.19
N ALA A 167 -9.47 31.90 -5.73
CA ALA A 167 -8.32 32.65 -5.23
C ALA A 167 -8.06 32.69 -3.71
N LEU A 168 -6.89 32.21 -3.30
CA LEU A 168 -5.66 33.02 -3.17
C LEU A 168 -4.44 32.09 -3.07
#